data_AF-A0A8S3YEH6-F1
#
_entry.id   AF-A0A8S3YEH6-F1
#
_cell.length_a   1.000
_cell.length_b   1.000
_cell.length_c   1.000
_cell.angle_alpha   90.00
_cell.angle_beta   90.00
_cell.angle_gamma   90.00
#
_symmetry.space_group_name_H-M   'P 1'
#
loop_
_entity.id
_entity.type
_entity.pdbx_description
1 polymer ?
#
loop_
_entity_poly.entity_id
_entity_poly.type
_entity_poly.pdbx_seq_one_letter_code
_entity_poly.pdbx_strand_id
1 'polypeptide(L)'
;MAPKKKSLVWKLYDRIDDNTSKSGVAGEPVAREVLKLALQEITKRMGSIEHVTPLAIANILDPRFKKNHFNDAIACRNAVSKIKDLMKIHLRQIEEIESDSDKSDKSEETFSLWKDHYKLVHRNWKSNKSEDSLSDELSVYLSCPVGRLNDNPLEIWKDYKIQFPILHKIVFKYLTMVGTSVLSERQFSQAAQVMTQQRNRVKGKRLRKILICKREYIINKLIIKLF
;
A
#
# COMPACT_ATOMS: atom_id res chain seq x y z
N MET A 1 8.55 -32.43 13.93
CA MET A 1 9.06 -31.29 13.14
C MET A 1 7.96 -30.84 12.18
N ALA A 2 7.27 -29.74 12.48
CA ALA A 2 6.19 -29.23 11.64
C ALA A 2 6.75 -28.72 10.29
N PRO A 3 6.06 -28.95 9.16
CA PRO A 3 6.52 -28.46 7.87
C PRO A 3 6.46 -26.94 7.87
N LYS A 4 7.63 -26.28 7.84
CA LYS A 4 7.73 -24.84 7.57
C LYS A 4 6.96 -24.57 6.29
N LYS A 5 5.94 -23.70 6.33
CA LYS A 5 5.15 -23.30 5.17
C LYS A 5 6.13 -22.97 4.03
N LYS A 6 6.19 -23.82 3.01
CA LYS A 6 7.07 -23.60 1.84
C LYS A 6 6.61 -22.30 1.17
N SER A 7 7.37 -21.23 1.41
CA SER A 7 7.21 -19.92 0.74
C SER A 7 7.05 -20.11 -0.77
N LEU A 8 6.31 -19.24 -1.45
CA LEU A 8 6.16 -19.31 -2.90
C LEU A 8 7.52 -19.27 -3.62
N VAL A 9 8.52 -18.62 -3.00
CA VAL A 9 9.91 -18.62 -3.46
C VAL A 9 10.49 -20.03 -3.50
N TRP A 10 10.27 -20.85 -2.47
CA TRP A 10 10.71 -22.25 -2.44
C TRP A 10 9.92 -23.14 -3.40
N LYS A 11 8.64 -22.84 -3.65
CA LYS A 11 7.87 -23.54 -4.69
C LYS A 11 8.34 -23.19 -6.10
N LEU A 12 8.75 -21.94 -6.33
CA LEU A 12 9.39 -21.54 -7.57
C LEU A 12 10.76 -22.19 -7.71
N TYR A 13 11.52 -22.30 -6.61
CA TYR A 13 12.80 -23.02 -6.58
C TYR A 13 12.61 -24.49 -6.95
N ASP A 14 11.73 -25.21 -6.25
CA ASP A 14 11.39 -26.61 -6.53
C ASP A 14 10.92 -26.77 -8.00
N ARG A 15 10.11 -25.83 -8.51
CA ARG A 15 9.59 -25.89 -9.89
C ARG A 15 10.63 -25.54 -10.96
N ILE A 16 11.59 -24.67 -10.66
CA ILE A 16 12.72 -24.35 -11.54
C ILE A 16 13.65 -25.57 -11.60
N ASP A 17 13.93 -26.19 -10.45
CA ASP A 17 14.78 -27.39 -10.34
C ASP A 17 14.14 -28.63 -11.00
N ASP A 18 12.82 -28.77 -10.89
CA ASP A 18 12.05 -29.79 -11.61
C ASP A 18 12.06 -29.56 -13.14
N ASN A 19 12.04 -28.30 -13.60
CA ASN A 19 12.06 -27.97 -15.04
C ASN A 19 13.46 -28.08 -15.66
N THR A 20 14.52 -27.77 -14.91
CA THR A 20 15.90 -28.01 -15.34
C THR A 20 16.17 -29.51 -15.47
N SER A 21 15.62 -30.32 -14.56
CA SER A 21 15.71 -31.78 -14.60
C SER A 21 14.94 -32.40 -15.78
N LYS A 22 13.80 -31.81 -16.18
CA LYS A 22 12.94 -32.32 -17.28
C LYS A 22 13.31 -31.82 -18.68
N SER A 23 14.01 -30.69 -18.82
CA SER A 23 14.26 -30.06 -20.13
C SER A 23 15.58 -30.46 -20.82
N GLY A 24 16.38 -31.37 -20.26
CA GLY A 24 17.70 -31.73 -20.83
C GLY A 24 18.76 -30.61 -20.76
N VAL A 25 18.36 -29.38 -20.41
CA VAL A 25 19.24 -28.22 -20.13
C VAL A 25 20.10 -28.44 -18.87
N ALA A 26 19.83 -29.50 -18.11
CA ALA A 26 20.68 -29.96 -17.00
C ALA A 26 22.13 -30.25 -17.42
N GLY A 27 22.45 -30.43 -18.70
CA GLY A 27 23.81 -30.71 -19.16
C GLY A 27 24.75 -29.51 -19.27
N GLU A 28 24.24 -28.28 -19.39
CA GLU A 28 25.08 -27.12 -19.69
C GLU A 28 25.55 -26.42 -18.41
N PRO A 29 26.87 -26.44 -18.09
CA PRO A 29 27.39 -25.89 -16.85
C PRO A 29 27.13 -24.38 -16.71
N VAL A 30 27.09 -23.67 -17.85
CA VAL A 30 26.86 -22.22 -17.92
C VAL A 30 25.44 -21.85 -17.45
N ALA A 31 24.42 -22.61 -17.84
CA ALA A 31 23.03 -22.32 -17.44
C ALA A 31 22.82 -22.46 -15.92
N ARG A 32 23.46 -23.46 -15.30
CA ARG A 32 23.44 -23.66 -13.85
C ARG A 32 24.15 -22.53 -13.10
N GLU A 33 25.25 -22.04 -13.65
CA GLU A 33 26.01 -20.93 -13.06
C GLU A 33 25.22 -19.62 -13.11
N VAL A 34 24.61 -19.29 -14.27
CA VAL A 34 23.73 -18.12 -14.40
C VAL A 34 22.55 -18.18 -13.43
N LEU A 35 21.93 -19.35 -13.27
CA LEU A 35 20.82 -19.55 -12.34
C LEU A 35 21.27 -19.32 -10.89
N LYS A 36 22.43 -19.86 -10.51
CA LYS A 36 23.01 -19.66 -9.18
C LYS A 36 23.29 -18.18 -8.92
N LEU A 37 23.89 -17.47 -9.88
CA LEU A 37 24.17 -16.03 -9.77
C LEU A 37 22.88 -15.20 -9.66
N ALA A 38 21.87 -15.53 -10.47
CA ALA A 38 20.57 -14.87 -10.41
C ALA A 38 19.89 -15.04 -9.03
N LEU A 39 19.93 -16.25 -8.46
CA LEU A 39 19.41 -16.51 -7.12
C LEU A 39 20.20 -15.78 -6.02
N GLN A 40 21.53 -15.69 -6.15
CA GLN A 40 22.35 -14.93 -5.21
C GLN A 40 21.99 -13.44 -5.24
N GLU A 41 21.80 -12.85 -6.42
CA GLU A 41 21.40 -11.44 -6.52
C GLU A 41 19.96 -11.21 -6.04
N ILE A 42 19.04 -12.14 -6.31
CA ILE A 42 17.66 -12.07 -5.77
C ILE A 42 17.67 -12.13 -4.25
N THR A 43 18.37 -13.09 -3.65
CA THR A 43 18.44 -13.22 -2.18
C THR A 43 19.15 -12.03 -1.54
N LYS A 44 20.22 -11.52 -2.15
CA LYS A 44 20.93 -10.32 -1.70
C LYS A 44 20.06 -9.07 -1.70
N ARG A 45 19.25 -8.86 -2.76
CA ARG A 45 18.42 -7.65 -2.91
C ARG A 45 17.06 -7.76 -2.23
N MET A 46 16.46 -8.95 -2.23
CA MET A 46 15.08 -9.19 -1.77
C MET A 46 15.01 -9.94 -0.43
N GLY A 47 16.12 -10.47 0.09
CA GLY A 47 16.13 -11.30 1.30
C GLY A 47 15.71 -10.55 2.57
N SER A 48 16.01 -9.25 2.66
CA SER A 48 15.65 -8.40 3.80
C SER A 48 14.48 -7.46 3.51
N ILE A 49 13.70 -7.71 2.45
CA ILE A 49 12.62 -6.80 2.04
C ILE A 49 11.51 -6.70 3.09
N GLU A 50 11.33 -7.74 3.89
CA GLU A 50 10.36 -7.79 4.99
C GLU A 50 10.71 -6.83 6.14
N HIS A 51 11.99 -6.47 6.29
CA HIS A 51 12.44 -5.47 7.28
C HIS A 51 12.31 -4.03 6.78
N VAL A 52 12.04 -3.83 5.49
CA VAL A 52 11.79 -2.51 4.93
C VAL A 52 10.37 -2.10 5.30
N THR A 53 10.24 -1.31 6.38
CA THR A 53 8.98 -0.87 6.98
C THR A 53 7.90 -0.43 5.97
N PRO A 54 8.13 0.50 5.02
CA PRO A 54 7.07 0.92 4.10
C PRO A 54 6.56 -0.22 3.19
N LEU A 55 7.45 -1.13 2.77
CA LEU A 55 7.08 -2.28 1.94
C LEU A 55 6.33 -3.33 2.75
N ALA A 56 6.78 -3.59 3.98
CA ALA A 56 6.11 -4.52 4.90
C ALA A 56 4.69 -4.03 5.26
N ILE A 57 4.54 -2.73 5.52
CA ILE A 57 3.22 -2.12 5.77
C ILE A 57 2.34 -2.24 4.52
N ALA A 58 2.84 -1.85 3.34
CA ALA A 58 2.08 -1.94 2.09
C ALA A 58 1.61 -3.38 1.79
N ASN A 59 2.46 -4.39 2.06
CA ASN A 59 2.11 -5.79 1.88
C ASN A 59 0.96 -6.24 2.79
N ILE A 60 0.99 -5.84 4.07
CA ILE A 60 -0.09 -6.16 5.03
C ILE A 60 -1.40 -5.46 4.63
N LEU A 61 -1.30 -4.21 4.20
CA LEU A 61 -2.44 -3.40 3.78
C LEU A 61 -2.98 -3.79 2.39
N ASP A 62 -2.29 -4.63 1.62
CA ASP A 62 -2.83 -5.17 0.37
C ASP A 62 -3.78 -6.34 0.68
N PRO A 63 -5.08 -6.25 0.31
CA PRO A 63 -6.07 -7.29 0.59
C PRO A 63 -5.74 -8.64 -0.05
N ARG A 64 -4.88 -8.67 -1.07
CA ARG A 64 -4.48 -9.87 -1.81
C ARG A 64 -3.38 -10.65 -1.09
N PHE A 65 -2.49 -9.96 -0.38
CA PHE A 65 -1.29 -10.57 0.20
C PHE A 65 -1.35 -10.70 1.73
N LYS A 66 -1.83 -9.67 2.45
CA LYS A 66 -1.96 -9.63 3.92
C LYS A 66 -0.72 -10.20 4.63
N LYS A 67 -0.89 -11.20 5.51
CA LYS A 67 0.19 -11.86 6.25
C LYS A 67 0.82 -13.06 5.53
N ASN A 68 0.27 -13.47 4.38
CA ASN A 68 0.57 -14.78 3.80
C ASN A 68 2.00 -14.89 3.24
N HIS A 69 2.63 -13.75 2.91
CA HIS A 69 3.93 -13.70 2.24
C HIS A 69 5.10 -13.33 3.15
N PHE A 70 4.86 -13.23 4.47
CA PHE A 70 5.94 -13.04 5.43
C PHE A 70 6.60 -14.38 5.77
N ASN A 71 7.92 -14.44 5.63
CA ASN A 71 8.73 -15.56 6.09
C ASN A 71 9.21 -15.34 7.53
N ASP A 72 9.47 -14.08 7.93
CA ASP A 72 9.84 -13.70 9.28
C ASP A 72 8.62 -13.19 10.09
N ALA A 73 8.32 -13.93 11.17
CA ALA A 73 7.24 -13.58 12.09
C ALA A 73 7.52 -12.29 12.88
N ILE A 74 8.80 -11.97 13.13
CA ILE A 74 9.21 -10.77 13.88
C ILE A 74 8.97 -9.54 13.01
N ALA A 75 9.43 -9.55 11.76
CA ALA A 75 9.15 -8.50 10.79
C ALA A 75 7.64 -8.26 10.63
N CYS A 76 6.83 -9.33 10.52
CA CYS A 76 5.38 -9.20 10.45
C CYS A 76 4.78 -8.53 11.70
N ARG A 77 5.22 -8.92 12.90
CA ARG A 77 4.75 -8.33 14.16
C ARG A 77 5.10 -6.85 14.27
N ASN A 78 6.33 -6.50 13.91
CA ASN A 78 6.81 -5.12 13.92
C ASN A 78 6.01 -4.24 12.96
N ALA A 79 5.72 -4.73 11.74
CA ALA A 79 4.91 -4.01 10.77
C ALA A 79 3.46 -3.81 11.25
N VAL A 80 2.83 -4.84 11.85
CA VAL A 80 1.49 -4.72 12.46
C VAL A 80 1.48 -3.70 13.59
N SER A 81 2.48 -3.72 14.47
CA SER A 81 2.61 -2.73 15.55
C SER A 81 2.70 -1.31 14.98
N LYS A 82 3.49 -1.13 13.91
CA LYS A 82 3.63 0.18 13.26
C LYS A 82 2.33 0.67 12.65
N ILE A 83 1.52 -0.22 12.08
CA ILE A 83 0.18 0.13 11.57
C ILE A 83 -0.71 0.61 12.72
N LYS A 84 -0.70 -0.07 13.86
CA LYS A 84 -1.45 0.36 15.05
C LYS A 84 -1.01 1.75 15.53
N ASP A 85 0.28 2.03 15.56
CA ASP A 85 0.80 3.35 15.92
C ASP A 85 0.33 4.43 14.95
N LEU A 86 0.31 4.14 13.64
CA LEU A 86 -0.18 5.06 12.62
C LEU A 86 -1.69 5.34 12.77
N MET A 87 -2.49 4.33 13.13
CA MET A 87 -3.91 4.50 13.42
C MET A 87 -4.13 5.41 14.62
N LYS A 88 -3.35 5.25 15.69
CA LYS A 88 -3.40 6.10 16.88
C LYS A 88 -3.06 7.56 16.57
N ILE A 89 -2.01 7.80 15.78
CA ILE A 89 -1.62 9.17 15.37
C ILE A 89 -2.74 9.82 14.58
N HIS A 90 -3.34 9.10 13.63
CA HIS A 90 -4.45 9.63 12.83
C HIS A 90 -5.70 9.94 13.66
N LEU A 91 -5.98 9.16 14.71
CA LEU A 91 -7.12 9.42 15.59
C LEU A 91 -6.94 10.73 16.37
N ARG A 92 -5.76 10.95 16.96
CA ARG A 92 -5.45 12.21 17.69
C ARG A 92 -5.60 13.45 16.80
N GLN A 93 -5.15 13.35 15.55
CA GLN A 93 -5.32 14.43 14.57
C GLN A 93 -6.80 14.74 14.28
N ILE A 94 -7.67 13.72 14.27
CA ILE A 94 -9.12 13.93 14.07
C ILE A 94 -9.74 14.60 15.31
N GLU A 95 -9.34 14.18 16.51
CA GLU A 95 -9.83 14.77 17.77
C GLU A 95 -9.44 16.25 17.91
N GLU A 96 -8.23 16.61 17.49
CA GLU A 96 -7.77 18.01 17.45
C GLU A 96 -8.62 18.86 16.49
N ILE A 97 -8.93 18.34 15.29
CA ILE A 97 -9.76 19.04 14.30
C ILE A 97 -11.21 19.22 14.78
N GLU A 98 -11.80 18.20 15.42
CA GLU A 98 -13.17 18.29 15.96
C GLU A 98 -13.25 19.25 17.16
N SER A 99 -12.20 19.35 17.97
CA SER A 99 -12.16 20.26 19.13
C SER A 99 -12.12 21.75 18.78
N ASP A 100 -11.67 22.10 17.56
CA ASP A 100 -11.59 23.48 17.09
C ASP A 100 -12.88 23.95 16.40
N SER A 101 -13.74 23.00 15.99
CA SER A 101 -15.04 23.28 15.36
C SER A 101 -16.15 23.62 16.37
N ASP A 102 -15.99 23.27 17.65
CA ASP A 102 -17.02 23.44 18.69
C ASP A 102 -17.08 24.86 19.31
N LYS A 103 -16.29 25.82 18.80
CA LYS A 103 -16.23 27.19 19.35
C LYS A 103 -17.13 28.23 18.65
N SER A 104 -17.93 27.86 17.64
CA SER A 104 -18.63 28.86 16.82
C SER A 104 -20.15 28.99 16.96
N ASP A 105 -20.86 28.21 17.78
CA ASP A 105 -22.33 28.36 17.89
C ASP A 105 -22.76 28.88 19.28
N LYS A 106 -22.78 30.21 19.42
CA LYS A 106 -23.64 30.89 20.40
C LYS A 106 -25.00 31.10 19.76
N SER A 107 -25.93 30.16 19.94
CA SER A 107 -27.36 30.40 19.71
C SER A 107 -28.20 29.86 20.87
N GLU A 108 -29.24 30.63 21.19
CA GLU A 108 -30.07 30.62 22.39
C GLU A 108 -30.46 29.23 22.92
N GLU A 109 -30.29 29.04 24.23
CA GLU A 109 -30.56 27.80 24.97
C GLU A 109 -32.07 27.52 25.05
N THR A 110 -32.61 26.94 24.00
CA THR A 110 -33.87 26.21 24.06
C THR A 110 -33.61 24.79 24.58
N PHE A 111 -34.26 24.40 25.68
CA PHE A 111 -34.19 23.05 26.24
C PHE A 111 -34.70 22.04 25.19
N SER A 112 -33.80 21.19 24.71
CA SER A 112 -34.12 20.15 23.74
C SER A 112 -33.53 18.84 24.23
N LEU A 113 -34.42 17.92 24.65
CA LEU A 113 -34.08 16.56 25.06
C LEU A 113 -33.16 15.87 24.03
N TRP A 114 -33.39 16.14 22.74
CA TRP A 114 -32.60 15.57 21.65
C TRP A 114 -31.19 16.16 21.58
N LYS A 115 -30.97 17.45 21.89
CA LYS A 115 -29.61 18.02 21.99
C LYS A 115 -28.80 17.33 23.08
N ASP A 116 -29.42 17.06 24.23
CA ASP A 116 -28.75 16.37 25.34
C ASP A 116 -28.54 14.88 25.05
N HIS A 117 -29.48 14.24 24.36
CA HIS A 117 -29.30 12.89 23.81
C HIS A 117 -28.12 12.84 22.83
N TYR A 118 -28.04 13.77 21.87
CA TYR A 118 -26.92 13.82 20.93
C TYR A 118 -25.59 14.05 21.67
N LYS A 119 -25.54 14.92 22.68
CA LYS A 119 -24.34 15.09 23.54
C LYS A 119 -23.97 13.79 24.27
N LEU A 120 -24.94 13.06 24.82
CA LEU A 120 -24.74 11.76 25.47
C LEU A 120 -24.22 10.70 24.50
N VAL A 121 -24.80 10.61 23.30
CA VAL A 121 -24.37 9.68 22.25
C VAL A 121 -22.96 10.03 21.77
N HIS A 122 -22.65 11.30 21.52
CA HIS A 122 -21.30 11.73 21.13
C HIS A 122 -20.28 11.46 22.25
N ARG A 123 -20.65 11.64 23.51
CA ARG A 123 -19.80 11.31 24.66
C ARG A 123 -19.53 9.81 24.77
N ASN A 124 -20.56 8.98 24.62
CA ASN A 124 -20.43 7.52 24.64
C ASN A 124 -19.64 7.01 23.41
N TRP A 125 -19.86 7.62 22.24
CA TRP A 125 -19.09 7.32 21.02
C TRP A 125 -17.60 7.62 21.22
N LYS A 126 -17.25 8.79 21.78
CA LYS A 126 -15.86 9.14 22.10
C LYS A 126 -15.24 8.18 23.12
N SER A 127 -16.01 7.73 24.11
CA SER A 127 -15.55 6.75 25.12
C SER A 127 -15.35 5.34 24.54
N ASN A 128 -16.15 4.93 23.55
CA ASN A 128 -16.06 3.62 22.90
C ASN A 128 -15.03 3.58 21.75
N LYS A 129 -14.62 4.74 21.24
CA LYS A 129 -13.53 4.89 20.26
C LYS A 129 -12.13 4.78 20.92
N SER A 130 -12.06 4.08 22.04
CA SER A 130 -10.84 3.82 22.78
C SER A 130 -9.97 2.78 22.07
N GLU A 131 -8.75 2.58 22.60
CA GLU A 131 -7.67 1.79 22.03
C GLU A 131 -8.06 0.35 21.59
N ASP A 132 -9.11 -0.21 22.20
CA ASP A 132 -9.67 -1.52 21.83
C ASP A 132 -10.34 -1.51 20.46
N SER A 133 -11.17 -0.51 20.14
CA SER A 133 -11.86 -0.42 18.84
C SER A 133 -10.89 -0.31 17.65
N LEU A 134 -9.73 0.35 17.86
CA LEU A 134 -8.67 0.44 16.85
C LEU A 134 -7.97 -0.91 16.60
N SER A 135 -7.76 -1.67 17.68
CA SER A 135 -7.20 -3.02 17.59
C SER A 135 -8.20 -3.96 16.91
N ASP A 136 -9.50 -3.74 17.14
CA ASP A 136 -10.59 -4.49 16.52
C ASP A 136 -10.65 -4.25 15.02
N GLU A 137 -10.61 -3.00 14.54
CA GLU A 137 -10.65 -2.68 13.10
C GLU A 137 -9.55 -3.41 12.30
N LEU A 138 -8.31 -3.34 12.78
CA LEU A 138 -7.17 -4.00 12.15
C LEU A 138 -7.27 -5.53 12.26
N SER A 139 -7.73 -6.06 13.40
CA SER A 139 -7.86 -7.50 13.59
C SER A 139 -8.95 -8.11 12.70
N VAL A 140 -10.07 -7.41 12.52
CA VAL A 140 -11.17 -7.78 11.61
C VAL A 140 -10.72 -7.74 10.15
N TYR A 141 -9.95 -6.73 9.74
CA TYR A 141 -9.38 -6.70 8.39
C TYR A 141 -8.44 -7.90 8.12
N LEU A 142 -7.62 -8.24 9.12
CA LEU A 142 -6.65 -9.33 9.02
C LEU A 142 -7.30 -10.73 9.05
N SER A 143 -8.49 -10.87 9.62
CA SER A 143 -9.26 -12.12 9.64
C SER A 143 -10.14 -12.32 8.40
N CYS A 144 -10.49 -11.23 7.70
CA CYS A 144 -11.22 -11.28 6.43
C CYS A 144 -10.46 -12.13 5.37
N PRO A 145 -11.16 -12.83 4.46
CA PRO A 145 -10.51 -13.57 3.38
C PRO A 145 -9.60 -12.69 2.50
N VAL A 146 -8.62 -13.32 1.83
CA VAL A 146 -7.76 -12.65 0.85
C VAL A 146 -8.52 -12.40 -0.45
N GLY A 147 -8.30 -11.22 -1.05
CA GLY A 147 -8.87 -10.86 -2.35
C GLY A 147 -8.24 -11.64 -3.51
N ARG A 148 -8.87 -11.59 -4.68
CA ARG A 148 -8.33 -12.24 -5.89
C ARG A 148 -7.14 -11.43 -6.42
N LEU A 149 -6.18 -12.12 -7.04
CA LEU A 149 -4.96 -11.48 -7.55
C LEU A 149 -5.21 -10.50 -8.71
N ASN A 150 -6.26 -10.75 -9.50
CA ASN A 150 -6.61 -9.93 -10.67
C ASN A 150 -7.34 -8.63 -10.33
N ASP A 151 -7.85 -8.51 -9.10
CA ASP A 151 -8.62 -7.34 -8.69
C ASP A 151 -7.70 -6.18 -8.33
N ASN A 152 -8.16 -4.95 -8.58
CA ASN A 152 -7.42 -3.76 -8.23
C ASN A 152 -7.53 -3.49 -6.72
N PRO A 153 -6.41 -3.49 -5.96
CA PRO A 153 -6.47 -3.31 -4.52
C PRO A 153 -7.05 -1.95 -4.11
N LEU A 154 -6.88 -0.90 -4.93
CA LEU A 154 -7.44 0.42 -4.65
C LEU A 154 -8.97 0.46 -4.75
N GLU A 155 -9.57 -0.37 -5.62
CA GLU A 155 -11.03 -0.47 -5.74
C GLU A 155 -11.62 -1.22 -4.55
N ILE A 156 -11.01 -2.35 -4.16
CA ILE A 156 -11.40 -3.08 -2.94
C ILE A 156 -11.39 -2.14 -1.73
N TRP A 157 -10.36 -1.28 -1.63
CA TRP A 157 -10.28 -0.31 -0.55
C TRP A 157 -11.36 0.76 -0.61
N LYS A 158 -11.85 1.17 -1.78
CA LYS A 158 -12.99 2.10 -1.88
C LYS A 158 -14.25 1.52 -1.26
N ASP A 159 -14.53 0.24 -1.50
CA ASP A 159 -15.69 -0.45 -0.93
C ASP A 159 -15.56 -0.63 0.58
N TYR A 160 -14.33 -0.87 1.03
CA TYR A 160 -13.94 -1.00 2.44
C TYR A 160 -13.92 0.31 3.22
N LYS A 161 -14.14 1.46 2.56
CA LYS A 161 -14.16 2.78 3.21
C LYS A 161 -15.16 2.88 4.36
N ILE A 162 -16.33 2.25 4.21
CA ILE A 162 -17.40 2.28 5.21
C ILE A 162 -17.05 1.38 6.40
N GLN A 163 -16.47 0.20 6.13
CA GLN A 163 -16.14 -0.80 7.13
C GLN A 163 -14.86 -0.45 7.91
N PHE A 164 -13.89 0.18 7.24
CA PHE A 164 -12.56 0.46 7.78
C PHE A 164 -12.15 1.93 7.53
N PRO A 165 -12.82 2.90 8.18
CA PRO A 165 -12.64 4.33 7.87
C PRO A 165 -11.27 4.88 8.26
N ILE A 166 -10.62 4.32 9.29
CA ILE A 166 -9.31 4.77 9.75
C ILE A 166 -8.23 4.11 8.91
N LEU A 167 -8.34 2.79 8.69
CA LEU A 167 -7.37 2.04 7.92
C LEU A 167 -7.31 2.50 6.46
N HIS A 168 -8.46 2.81 5.85
CA HIS A 168 -8.55 3.35 4.49
C HIS A 168 -7.64 4.57 4.31
N LYS A 169 -7.60 5.52 5.25
CA LYS A 169 -6.77 6.73 5.14
C LYS A 169 -5.28 6.40 5.09
N ILE A 170 -4.85 5.40 5.85
CA ILE A 170 -3.46 4.96 5.91
C ILE A 170 -3.10 4.20 4.62
N VAL A 171 -3.97 3.30 4.18
CA VAL A 171 -3.74 2.44 3.00
C VAL A 171 -3.38 3.25 1.78
N PHE A 172 -4.15 4.29 1.45
CA PHE A 172 -3.90 5.07 0.24
C PHE A 172 -2.51 5.71 0.25
N LYS A 173 -1.97 6.08 1.42
CA LYS A 173 -0.61 6.61 1.55
C LYS A 173 0.47 5.58 1.20
N TYR A 174 0.30 4.33 1.63
CA TYR A 174 1.30 3.28 1.43
C TYR A 174 1.15 2.57 0.09
N LEU A 175 -0.08 2.36 -0.38
CA LEU A 175 -0.35 1.64 -1.63
C LEU A 175 -0.09 2.51 -2.87
N THR A 176 -0.17 3.84 -2.76
CA THR A 176 0.20 4.77 -3.85
C THR A 176 1.69 5.14 -3.85
N MET A 177 2.46 4.65 -2.87
CA MET A 177 3.89 4.90 -2.80
C MET A 177 4.60 4.20 -3.97
N VAL A 178 5.19 5.00 -4.86
CA VAL A 178 5.95 4.48 -5.99
C VAL A 178 7.28 3.91 -5.49
N GLY A 179 7.46 2.60 -5.59
CA GLY A 179 8.65 1.92 -5.10
C GLY A 179 9.92 2.11 -5.94
N THR A 180 9.84 2.73 -7.13
CA THR A 180 10.99 2.90 -8.03
C THR A 180 11.01 4.26 -8.74
N SER A 181 12.21 4.82 -8.91
CA SER A 181 12.44 6.03 -9.72
C SER A 181 12.26 5.79 -11.23
N VAL A 182 12.02 4.55 -11.66
CA VAL A 182 11.92 4.15 -13.08
C VAL A 182 10.81 4.91 -13.81
N LEU A 183 9.67 5.18 -13.14
CA LEU A 183 8.60 5.97 -13.75
C LEU A 183 9.02 7.43 -13.98
N SER A 184 9.70 8.04 -13.01
CA SER A 184 10.25 9.38 -13.19
C SER A 184 11.34 9.39 -14.24
N GLU A 185 12.27 8.43 -14.24
CA GLU A 185 13.33 8.31 -15.24
C GLU A 185 12.75 8.16 -16.63
N ARG A 186 11.74 7.31 -16.84
CA ARG A 186 11.07 7.16 -18.14
C ARG A 186 10.44 8.47 -18.61
N GLN A 187 9.80 9.21 -17.71
CA GLN A 187 9.25 10.53 -18.02
C GLN A 187 10.35 11.54 -18.36
N PHE A 188 11.48 11.52 -17.63
CA PHE A 188 12.63 12.38 -17.88
C PHE A 188 13.39 12.01 -19.16
N SER A 189 13.50 10.73 -19.52
CA SER A 189 14.10 10.29 -20.78
C SER A 189 13.24 10.73 -21.97
N GLN A 190 11.91 10.61 -21.86
CA GLN A 190 11.00 11.16 -22.89
C GLN A 190 11.09 12.68 -22.96
N ALA A 191 11.19 13.37 -21.82
CA ALA A 191 11.40 14.81 -21.78
C ALA A 191 12.72 15.20 -22.45
N ALA A 192 13.79 14.45 -22.17
CA ALA A 192 15.11 14.65 -22.75
C ALA A 192 15.05 14.48 -24.27
N GLN A 193 14.37 13.46 -24.79
CA GLN A 193 14.15 13.29 -26.23
C GLN A 193 13.42 14.49 -26.87
N VAL A 194 12.41 15.04 -26.20
CA VAL A 194 11.69 16.24 -26.68
C VAL A 194 12.59 17.48 -26.66
N MET A 195 13.54 17.56 -25.71
CA MET A 195 14.52 18.65 -25.63
C MET A 195 15.66 18.51 -26.65
N THR A 196 16.13 17.29 -26.94
CA THR A 196 17.31 17.03 -27.77
C THR A 196 17.00 16.94 -29.26
N GLN A 197 15.74 16.75 -29.66
CA GLN A 197 15.35 16.81 -31.07
C GLN A 197 15.71 18.19 -31.65
N GLN A 198 16.68 18.21 -32.58
CA GLN A 198 17.29 19.43 -33.15
C GLN A 198 16.30 20.43 -33.78
N ARG A 199 15.04 20.04 -34.02
CA ARG A 199 13.97 20.91 -34.55
C ARG A 199 13.01 21.49 -33.50
N ASN A 200 13.19 21.18 -32.22
CA ASN A 200 12.27 21.61 -31.15
C ASN A 200 12.95 22.60 -30.17
N ARG A 201 12.85 23.91 -30.45
CA ARG A 201 13.28 24.96 -29.49
C ARG A 201 12.19 25.22 -28.44
N VAL A 202 11.90 24.23 -27.60
CA VAL A 202 10.91 24.37 -26.53
C VAL A 202 11.56 25.00 -25.31
N LYS A 203 11.17 26.23 -24.95
CA LYS A 203 11.62 26.90 -23.70
C LYS A 203 11.24 26.04 -22.49
N GLY A 204 12.10 25.98 -21.46
CA GLY A 204 11.89 25.14 -20.27
C GLY A 204 10.54 25.34 -19.55
N LYS A 205 10.00 26.57 -19.55
CA LYS A 205 8.64 26.85 -19.02
C LYS A 205 7.54 26.14 -19.83
N ARG A 206 7.67 26.04 -21.15
CA ARG A 206 6.70 25.36 -22.03
C ARG A 206 6.84 23.85 -21.97
N LEU A 207 8.07 23.35 -21.82
CA LEU A 207 8.33 21.92 -21.62
C LEU A 207 7.63 21.38 -20.37
N ARG A 208 7.75 22.09 -19.23
CA ARG A 208 7.05 21.71 -17.99
C ARG A 208 5.54 21.59 -18.19
N LYS A 209 4.93 22.58 -18.87
CA LYS A 209 3.50 22.53 -19.19
C LYS A 209 3.15 21.31 -20.05
N ILE A 210 3.95 21.00 -21.07
CA ILE A 210 3.73 19.82 -21.94
C ILE A 210 3.84 18.51 -21.15
N LEU A 211 4.83 18.38 -20.26
CA LEU A 211 5.00 17.18 -19.43
C LEU A 211 3.83 16.98 -18.47
N ILE A 212 3.38 18.06 -17.82
CA ILE A 212 2.20 18.03 -16.95
C ILE A 212 0.95 17.67 -17.75
N CYS A 213 0.70 18.31 -18.89
CA CYS A 213 -0.46 17.98 -19.75
C CYS A 213 -0.41 16.53 -20.25
N LYS A 214 0.76 16.02 -20.64
CA LYS A 214 0.92 14.62 -21.03
C LYS A 214 0.64 13.67 -19.87
N ARG A 215 1.13 13.98 -18.67
CA ARG A 215 0.85 13.20 -17.46
C ARG A 215 -0.65 13.17 -17.16
N GLU A 216 -1.32 14.33 -17.15
CA GLU A 216 -2.77 14.44 -16.95
C GLU A 216 -3.56 13.68 -18.02
N TYR A 217 -3.16 13.77 -19.29
CA TYR A 217 -3.81 13.01 -20.37
C TYR A 217 -3.64 11.50 -20.19
N ILE A 218 -2.45 11.04 -19.82
CA ILE A 218 -2.18 9.61 -19.56
C ILE A 218 -2.96 9.12 -18.34
N ILE A 219 -3.00 9.92 -17.27
CA ILE A 219 -3.77 9.62 -16.07
C ILE A 219 -5.25 9.54 -16.41
N ASN A 220 -5.82 10.54 -17.09
CA ASN A 220 -7.23 10.50 -17.49
C ASN A 220 -7.54 9.34 -18.45
N LYS A 221 -6.66 9.00 -19.38
CA LYS A 221 -6.88 7.88 -20.32
C LYS A 221 -6.71 6.50 -19.68
N LEU A 222 -5.85 6.37 -18.67
CA LEU A 222 -5.73 5.15 -17.86
C LEU A 222 -6.88 5.03 -16.86
N ILE A 223 -7.31 6.15 -16.27
CA ILE A 223 -8.46 6.21 -15.36
C ILE A 223 -9.76 5.91 -16.12
N ILE A 224 -9.99 6.48 -17.31
CA ILE A 224 -11.17 6.20 -18.16
C ILE A 224 -11.15 4.77 -18.74
N LYS A 225 -10.01 4.08 -18.74
CA LYS A 225 -9.94 2.63 -19.07
C LYS A 225 -10.08 1.71 -17.85
N LEU A 226 -10.05 2.29 -16.65
CA LEU A 226 -10.30 1.62 -15.36
C LEU A 226 -11.68 1.98 -14.78
N PHE A 227 -12.50 2.73 -15.53
CA PHE A 227 -13.92 2.98 -15.33
C PHE A 227 -14.68 2.41 -16.54
#